data_AF-A0A7J5ACF2-F1
#
_entry.id   AF-A0A7J5ACF2-F1
#
_cell.length_a   1.000
_cell.length_b   1.000
_cell.length_c   1.000
_cell.angle_alpha   90.00
_cell.angle_beta   90.00
_cell.angle_gamma   90.00
#
_symmetry.space_group_name_H-M   'P 1'
#
loop_
_entity.id
_entity.type
_entity.pdbx_description
1 polymer ?
#
loop_
_entity_poly.entity_id
_entity_poly.type
_entity_poly.pdbx_seq_one_letter_code
_entity_poly.pdbx_strand_id
1 'polypeptide(L)'
;MKTTPFFYNPLKLIYLTTLLLFLTGCSDDSSLPSDQNPPPNTTVNADINKDGKLNILIIGSSKSINSSVSAFSSDKIGEELKNILTQDASHNLDVTISFEDIYKSKVVTYGLGQSVNTYNENHYAHSLLQYYYWPENQEKRFNNLASKDAKKWDYVVITADPYIIAKLPGYYSLGVHKIAQKVAEGGAKPLLLMQWSKDETLTASINHFSEYTYRTADGTDIETIPAGLSWKNLPSSKKDKATTHPTPNGAYLAAAAIYTHILDKNATTSKYEYDNSIADIVLKTKNEEKNKEHYSGNPTFISPFMNCDISDNVLNYNHTGTSSENGILNGLKWVFNKSSRTLVKNGTPPINFNYGRANTNFEPNKRYKIDPTKFDFSFGFPMQDNGNHGNTSMLYGLDKRYNETNNSTDLGTALYMVRKSELPNARAIPIRTLYAQLKEAIPSQSAYSDNWHMHGNLDKATAAYMYTMLTGNCVLGSEPTDKNSNNWKEWMSQKIGHETAYRLAFFKGINSNCK
;
A
#
# COMPACT_ATOMS: atom_id res chain seq x y z
N MET A 1 55.94 -30.51 -6.46
CA MET A 1 57.40 -30.54 -6.24
C MET A 1 57.89 -29.10 -6.42
N LYS A 2 58.64 -28.42 -5.54
CA LYS A 2 59.40 -28.78 -4.32
C LYS A 2 59.07 -27.73 -3.22
N THR A 3 58.53 -28.13 -2.05
CA THR A 3 59.20 -28.25 -0.73
C THR A 3 59.68 -26.95 -0.04
N THR A 4 59.04 -26.70 1.10
CA THR A 4 59.33 -25.92 2.33
C THR A 4 60.78 -26.05 2.89
N PRO A 5 61.27 -25.25 3.89
CA PRO A 5 60.62 -25.06 5.22
C PRO A 5 60.83 -23.76 6.08
N PHE A 6 59.87 -23.56 7.00
CA PHE A 6 59.90 -23.06 8.40
C PHE A 6 60.92 -22.02 8.93
N PHE A 7 60.42 -21.07 9.75
CA PHE A 7 60.75 -21.01 11.20
C PHE A 7 59.66 -20.33 12.08
N TYR A 8 59.64 -20.71 13.37
CA TYR A 8 58.81 -20.20 14.49
C TYR A 8 59.59 -19.11 15.30
N ASN A 9 59.09 -18.36 16.31
CA ASN A 9 57.87 -18.43 17.14
C ASN A 9 57.35 -16.98 17.50
N PRO A 10 56.67 -16.60 18.63
CA PRO A 10 55.80 -15.40 18.67
C PRO A 10 56.17 -14.31 19.73
N LEU A 11 55.40 -13.22 19.77
CA LEU A 11 55.28 -12.37 20.96
C LEU A 11 53.81 -12.24 21.42
N LYS A 12 53.62 -12.23 22.75
CA LYS A 12 52.31 -12.18 23.42
C LYS A 12 51.75 -10.75 23.40
N LEU A 13 50.43 -10.61 23.29
CA LEU A 13 49.74 -9.47 23.86
C LEU A 13 48.59 -9.96 24.75
N ILE A 14 48.55 -9.46 25.98
CA ILE A 14 47.59 -9.81 27.03
C ILE A 14 46.53 -8.71 27.03
N TYR A 15 45.25 -9.08 27.01
CA TYR A 15 44.20 -8.21 27.53
C TYR A 15 43.24 -8.99 28.44
N LEU A 16 42.77 -8.27 29.46
CA LEU A 16 42.33 -8.81 30.75
C LEU A 16 40.81 -9.03 30.76
N THR A 17 40.37 -10.23 31.13
CA THR A 17 38.94 -10.54 31.30
C THR A 17 38.52 -10.27 32.74
N THR A 18 37.69 -9.24 32.97
CA THR A 18 37.17 -8.93 34.32
C THR A 18 35.90 -9.73 34.58
N LEU A 19 36.04 -10.86 35.27
CA LEU A 19 34.92 -11.68 35.77
C LEU A 19 34.54 -11.18 37.18
N LEU A 20 33.33 -10.63 37.34
CA LEU A 20 32.80 -10.28 38.67
C LEU A 20 32.00 -11.47 39.24
N LEU A 21 32.58 -12.15 40.22
CA LEU A 21 31.91 -13.13 41.08
C LEU A 21 31.58 -12.46 42.42
N PHE A 22 30.30 -12.46 42.79
CA PHE A 22 29.88 -12.24 44.18
C PHE A 22 29.12 -13.47 44.67
N LEU A 23 29.62 -14.09 45.74
CA LEU A 23 29.02 -15.21 46.45
C LEU A 23 28.97 -14.90 47.95
N THR A 24 27.79 -14.52 48.43
CA THR A 24 27.34 -14.53 49.84
C THR A 24 25.83 -14.38 49.81
N GLY A 25 24.99 -15.17 50.48
CA GLY A 25 25.20 -16.39 51.26
C GLY A 25 23.83 -17.01 51.57
N CYS A 26 23.78 -18.27 51.98
CA CYS A 26 22.52 -18.92 52.33
C CYS A 26 22.05 -18.50 53.73
N SER A 27 20.80 -18.03 53.82
CA SER A 27 19.97 -18.11 55.02
C SER A 27 18.60 -18.59 54.59
N ASP A 28 18.18 -19.76 55.07
CA ASP A 28 16.77 -20.14 55.04
C ASP A 28 16.01 -19.21 55.99
N ASP A 29 14.98 -18.54 55.48
CA ASP A 29 13.89 -18.13 56.36
C ASP A 29 12.55 -18.30 55.65
N SER A 30 11.63 -18.91 56.39
CA SER A 30 10.34 -19.37 55.86
C SER A 30 9.28 -18.28 55.93
N SER A 31 8.25 -18.40 55.09
CA SER A 31 7.03 -17.57 55.02
C SER A 31 7.16 -16.19 54.35
N LEU A 32 6.62 -16.10 53.13
CA LEU A 32 6.08 -14.87 52.54
C LEU A 32 4.63 -15.15 52.10
N PRO A 33 3.68 -14.20 52.27
CA PRO A 33 2.28 -14.44 51.97
C PRO A 33 2.01 -14.55 50.46
N SER A 34 1.04 -15.41 50.11
CA SER A 34 0.57 -15.57 48.73
C SER A 34 -0.41 -14.45 48.33
N ASP A 35 0.08 -13.23 48.11
CA ASP A 35 -0.70 -12.17 47.47
C ASP A 35 -0.71 -12.34 45.94
N GLN A 36 -1.35 -13.42 45.48
CA GLN A 36 -1.83 -13.52 44.10
C GLN A 36 -3.14 -12.73 43.94
N ASN A 37 -3.05 -11.41 44.01
CA ASN A 37 -4.04 -10.57 43.35
C ASN A 37 -3.64 -10.48 41.86
N PRO A 38 -4.42 -11.04 40.91
CA PRO A 38 -4.18 -10.76 39.50
C PRO A 38 -4.28 -9.24 39.27
N PRO A 39 -3.52 -8.67 38.32
CA PRO A 39 -3.63 -7.25 38.02
C PRO A 39 -5.09 -6.92 37.70
N PRO A 40 -5.64 -5.80 38.20
CA PRO A 40 -7.04 -5.46 37.99
C PRO A 40 -7.32 -5.43 36.49
N ASN A 41 -8.36 -6.13 36.05
CA ASN A 41 -8.80 -6.14 34.66
C ASN A 41 -8.94 -4.71 34.15
N THR A 42 -7.95 -4.23 33.39
CA THR A 42 -8.01 -2.94 32.72
C THR A 42 -8.97 -3.08 31.56
N THR A 43 -10.25 -2.82 31.83
CA THR A 43 -11.32 -2.86 30.82
C THR A 43 -10.92 -1.98 29.65
N VAL A 44 -10.67 -2.60 28.49
CA VAL A 44 -10.33 -1.86 27.28
C VAL A 44 -11.54 -1.01 26.89
N ASN A 45 -11.36 0.31 26.89
CA ASN A 45 -12.41 1.21 26.46
C ASN A 45 -12.43 1.27 24.92
N ALA A 46 -13.48 0.73 24.31
CA ALA A 46 -13.69 0.77 22.87
C ALA A 46 -14.18 2.15 22.37
N ASP A 47 -14.81 2.95 23.23
CA ASP A 47 -15.20 4.32 22.90
C ASP A 47 -13.97 5.24 23.04
N ILE A 48 -13.27 5.45 21.93
CA ILE A 48 -12.03 6.23 21.87
C ILE A 48 -12.33 7.71 22.07
N ASN A 49 -13.44 8.18 21.50
CA ASN A 49 -13.81 9.59 21.47
C ASN A 49 -14.58 10.05 22.73
N LYS A 50 -15.12 9.10 23.50
CA LYS A 50 -15.86 9.24 24.77
C LYS A 50 -17.24 9.89 24.64
N ASP A 51 -17.95 9.66 23.52
CA ASP A 51 -19.32 10.14 23.29
C ASP A 51 -20.43 9.18 23.76
N GLY A 52 -20.06 8.04 24.34
CA GLY A 52 -20.98 6.99 24.78
C GLY A 52 -21.41 6.03 23.68
N LYS A 53 -20.72 6.07 22.53
CA LYS A 53 -21.03 5.25 21.34
C LYS A 53 -19.84 4.39 20.95
N LEU A 54 -20.10 3.43 20.07
CA LEU A 54 -19.06 2.68 19.37
C LEU A 54 -19.34 2.75 17.87
N ASN A 55 -18.69 3.68 17.20
CA ASN A 55 -18.85 3.95 15.78
C ASN A 55 -17.71 3.30 14.99
N ILE A 56 -18.04 2.28 14.18
CA ILE A 56 -17.06 1.56 13.36
C ILE A 56 -17.43 1.69 11.88
N LEU A 57 -16.51 2.18 11.07
CA LEU A 57 -16.59 2.14 9.60
C LEU A 57 -15.76 0.96 9.08
N ILE A 58 -16.35 0.14 8.22
CA ILE A 58 -15.62 -0.88 7.46
C ILE A 58 -15.55 -0.43 6.00
N ILE A 59 -14.35 -0.36 5.44
CA ILE A 59 -14.10 0.02 4.04
C ILE A 59 -13.68 -1.24 3.30
N GLY A 60 -14.30 -1.52 2.15
CA GLY A 60 -13.99 -2.72 1.37
C GLY A 60 -14.59 -2.69 -0.02
N SER A 61 -14.42 -3.76 -0.80
CA SER A 61 -14.90 -3.82 -2.19
C SER A 61 -15.97 -4.88 -2.40
N SER A 62 -17.06 -4.50 -3.08
CA SER A 62 -18.03 -5.46 -3.63
C SER A 62 -17.53 -6.14 -4.91
N LYS A 63 -16.51 -5.58 -5.61
CA LYS A 63 -16.00 -6.12 -6.88
C LYS A 63 -14.47 -6.04 -7.02
N SER A 64 -13.86 -7.18 -7.32
CA SER A 64 -12.47 -7.25 -7.74
C SER A 64 -12.26 -6.55 -9.09
N ILE A 65 -11.06 -5.99 -9.29
CA ILE A 65 -10.62 -5.41 -10.55
C ILE A 65 -10.54 -6.46 -11.67
N ASN A 66 -10.29 -7.71 -11.30
CA ASN A 66 -10.36 -8.91 -12.13
C ASN A 66 -11.68 -9.64 -11.89
N SER A 67 -12.51 -9.76 -12.93
CA SER A 67 -13.87 -10.34 -12.87
C SER A 67 -13.91 -11.84 -12.54
N SER A 68 -12.80 -12.58 -12.69
CA SER A 68 -12.70 -13.99 -12.30
C SER A 68 -12.40 -14.18 -10.81
N VAL A 69 -12.09 -13.12 -10.06
CA VAL A 69 -11.74 -13.18 -8.64
C VAL A 69 -12.88 -12.66 -7.77
N SER A 70 -13.19 -13.38 -6.69
CA SER A 70 -14.19 -12.94 -5.71
C SER A 70 -13.62 -11.79 -4.87
N ALA A 71 -14.36 -10.69 -4.78
CA ALA A 71 -14.07 -9.60 -3.84
C ALA A 71 -14.26 -10.04 -2.38
N PHE A 72 -13.84 -9.23 -1.41
CA PHE A 72 -14.00 -9.52 0.02
C PHE A 72 -15.13 -8.66 0.60
N SER A 73 -16.34 -9.21 0.57
CA SER A 73 -17.58 -8.61 1.08
C SER A 73 -17.41 -8.16 2.53
N SER A 74 -17.51 -6.84 2.74
CA SER A 74 -17.31 -6.20 4.06
C SER A 74 -18.63 -5.80 4.72
N ASP A 75 -19.72 -5.78 3.96
CA ASP A 75 -21.11 -5.70 4.42
C ASP A 75 -21.44 -6.86 5.39
N LYS A 76 -21.19 -8.10 4.99
CA LYS A 76 -21.40 -9.29 5.84
C LYS A 76 -20.58 -9.27 7.13
N ILE A 77 -19.34 -8.77 7.06
CA ILE A 77 -18.47 -8.61 8.24
C ILE A 77 -19.07 -7.57 9.19
N GLY A 78 -19.65 -6.50 8.65
CA GLY A 78 -20.35 -5.48 9.44
C GLY A 78 -21.63 -5.99 10.11
N GLU A 79 -22.39 -6.86 9.44
CA GLU A 79 -23.57 -7.53 10.00
C GLU A 79 -23.19 -8.42 11.19
N GLU A 80 -22.22 -9.33 11.00
CA GLU A 80 -21.73 -10.21 12.05
C GLU A 80 -21.09 -9.44 13.22
N LEU A 81 -20.31 -8.39 12.93
CA LEU A 81 -19.68 -7.55 13.95
C LEU A 81 -20.74 -6.80 14.78
N LYS A 82 -21.81 -6.33 14.14
CA LYS A 82 -22.93 -5.71 14.83
C LYS A 82 -23.63 -6.71 15.75
N ASN A 83 -23.87 -7.94 15.27
CA ASN A 83 -24.51 -8.99 16.07
C ASN A 83 -23.71 -9.33 17.33
N ILE A 84 -22.37 -9.46 17.22
CA ILE A 84 -21.49 -9.71 18.36
C ILE A 84 -21.53 -8.54 19.36
N LEU A 85 -21.32 -7.30 18.88
CA LEU A 85 -21.20 -6.13 19.75
C LEU A 85 -22.51 -5.74 20.45
N THR A 86 -23.67 -5.76 19.77
CA THR A 86 -24.94 -5.38 20.42
C THR A 86 -25.43 -6.38 21.46
N GLN A 87 -24.81 -7.57 21.54
CA GLN A 87 -25.14 -8.63 22.48
C GLN A 87 -24.05 -8.85 23.55
N ASP A 88 -22.98 -8.06 23.54
CA ASP A 88 -21.98 -8.01 24.61
C ASP A 88 -22.50 -7.18 25.79
N ALA A 89 -22.81 -7.86 26.89
CA ALA A 89 -23.31 -7.23 28.12
C ALA A 89 -22.21 -6.51 28.94
N SER A 90 -20.95 -6.57 28.53
CA SER A 90 -19.82 -5.94 29.23
C SER A 90 -19.61 -4.47 28.88
N HIS A 91 -20.41 -3.91 27.97
CA HIS A 91 -20.49 -2.47 27.70
C HIS A 91 -21.94 -2.03 27.44
N ASN A 92 -22.23 -0.74 27.65
CA ASN A 92 -23.54 -0.12 27.44
C ASN A 92 -23.53 0.95 26.32
N LEU A 93 -22.56 0.87 25.40
CA LEU A 93 -22.37 1.82 24.31
C LEU A 93 -23.45 1.67 23.21
N ASP A 94 -23.83 2.79 22.58
CA ASP A 94 -24.65 2.80 21.37
C ASP A 94 -23.81 2.35 20.16
N VAL A 95 -23.97 1.11 19.72
CA VAL A 95 -23.14 0.50 18.66
C VAL A 95 -23.68 0.82 17.27
N THR A 96 -22.87 1.54 16.48
CA THR A 96 -23.15 1.81 15.07
C THR A 96 -22.02 1.31 14.17
N ILE A 97 -22.31 0.22 13.45
CA ILE A 97 -21.46 -0.27 12.35
C ILE A 97 -21.93 0.35 11.03
N SER A 98 -21.00 0.63 10.12
CA SER A 98 -21.29 1.12 8.77
C SER A 98 -20.30 0.54 7.78
N PHE A 99 -20.72 0.32 6.54
CA PHE A 99 -19.88 -0.17 5.45
C PHE A 99 -19.83 0.87 4.33
N GLU A 100 -18.64 1.11 3.76
CA GLU A 100 -18.49 1.87 2.52
C GLU A 100 -17.79 1.03 1.43
N ASP A 101 -18.50 0.85 0.31
CA ASP A 101 -17.98 0.18 -0.89
C ASP A 101 -17.04 1.09 -1.67
N ILE A 102 -15.81 0.63 -1.86
CA ILE A 102 -14.80 1.29 -2.68
C ILE A 102 -15.05 1.11 -4.18
N TYR A 103 -15.83 0.09 -4.57
CA TYR A 103 -16.20 -0.08 -5.97
C TYR A 103 -17.13 1.05 -6.42
N LYS A 104 -16.71 1.77 -7.47
CA LYS A 104 -17.48 2.85 -8.09
C LYS A 104 -17.29 2.81 -9.60
N SER A 105 -18.22 3.38 -10.35
CA SER A 105 -18.10 3.50 -11.81
C SER A 105 -18.76 4.77 -12.32
N LYS A 106 -18.14 5.42 -13.31
CA LYS A 106 -18.69 6.60 -13.98
C LYS A 106 -18.25 6.66 -15.44
N VAL A 107 -19.14 7.08 -16.34
CA VAL A 107 -18.77 7.47 -17.71
C VAL A 107 -18.09 8.84 -17.66
N VAL A 108 -16.86 8.91 -18.17
CA VAL A 108 -16.06 10.14 -18.18
C VAL A 108 -15.58 10.42 -19.60
N THR A 109 -15.77 11.66 -20.04
CA THR A 109 -15.26 12.16 -21.32
C THR A 109 -13.75 12.38 -21.24
N TYR A 110 -13.01 11.89 -22.22
CA TYR A 110 -11.57 12.13 -22.38
C TYR A 110 -11.22 12.26 -23.87
N GLY A 111 -10.08 12.86 -24.18
CA GLY A 111 -9.54 12.89 -25.56
C GLY A 111 -8.27 12.05 -25.70
N LEU A 112 -7.98 11.57 -26.91
CA LEU A 112 -6.73 10.87 -27.24
C LEU A 112 -6.01 11.51 -28.41
N GLY A 113 -4.68 11.63 -28.30
CA GLY A 113 -3.87 12.24 -29.34
C GLY A 113 -4.00 13.77 -29.36
N GLN A 114 -3.29 14.38 -30.29
CA GLN A 114 -3.44 15.81 -30.62
C GLN A 114 -4.72 16.09 -31.44
N SER A 115 -5.42 15.03 -31.88
CA SER A 115 -6.76 15.14 -32.46
C SER A 115 -7.78 15.53 -31.38
N VAL A 116 -8.82 16.27 -31.77
CA VAL A 116 -9.93 16.67 -30.90
C VAL A 116 -10.94 15.53 -30.67
N ASN A 117 -10.60 14.29 -31.07
CA ASN A 117 -11.45 13.12 -30.87
C ASN A 117 -11.70 12.87 -29.38
N THR A 118 -12.96 12.97 -28.98
CA THR A 118 -13.43 12.68 -27.62
C THR A 118 -14.09 11.31 -27.55
N TYR A 119 -13.96 10.68 -26.39
CA TYR A 119 -14.44 9.35 -26.07
C TYR A 119 -15.15 9.40 -24.72
N ASN A 120 -16.27 8.70 -24.58
CA ASN A 120 -17.04 8.60 -23.35
C ASN A 120 -16.97 7.16 -22.85
N GLU A 121 -16.15 6.89 -21.84
CA GLU A 121 -15.90 5.52 -21.36
C GLU A 121 -16.12 5.39 -19.86
N ASN A 122 -16.54 4.20 -19.45
CA ASN A 122 -16.60 3.84 -18.04
C ASN A 122 -15.19 3.81 -17.43
N HIS A 123 -15.01 4.55 -16.36
CA HIS A 123 -13.89 4.44 -15.44
C HIS A 123 -14.40 3.81 -14.14
N TYR A 124 -13.51 3.12 -13.42
CA TYR A 124 -13.87 2.36 -12.24
C TYR A 124 -12.92 2.66 -11.08
N ALA A 125 -13.45 2.66 -9.85
CA ALA A 125 -12.68 2.45 -8.64
C ALA A 125 -12.77 0.98 -8.23
N HIS A 126 -11.63 0.41 -7.85
CA HIS A 126 -11.43 -0.93 -7.28
C HIS A 126 -10.34 -0.89 -6.20
N SER A 127 -9.37 0.02 -6.31
CA SER A 127 -8.33 0.26 -5.32
C SER A 127 -8.77 1.28 -4.27
N LEU A 128 -8.19 1.15 -3.07
CA LEU A 128 -8.29 2.15 -2.00
C LEU A 128 -7.81 3.54 -2.44
N LEU A 129 -6.82 3.60 -3.33
CA LEU A 129 -6.24 4.86 -3.78
C LEU A 129 -7.13 5.59 -4.78
N GLN A 130 -7.71 4.88 -5.76
CA GLN A 130 -8.69 5.46 -6.67
C GLN A 130 -9.99 5.81 -5.93
N TYR A 131 -10.37 5.08 -4.88
CA TYR A 131 -11.45 5.46 -3.97
C TYR A 131 -11.16 6.78 -3.24
N TYR A 132 -9.97 6.94 -2.67
CA TYR A 132 -9.53 8.16 -1.99
C TYR A 132 -9.52 9.37 -2.94
N TYR A 133 -9.03 9.19 -4.17
CA TYR A 133 -9.03 10.23 -5.21
C TYR A 133 -10.29 10.29 -6.09
N TRP A 134 -11.34 9.52 -5.78
CA TRP A 134 -12.53 9.48 -6.61
C TRP A 134 -13.24 10.85 -6.58
N PRO A 135 -13.34 11.59 -7.70
CA PRO A 135 -13.74 13.00 -7.65
C PRO A 135 -15.16 13.23 -7.11
N GLU A 136 -16.13 12.34 -7.38
CA GLU A 136 -17.47 12.47 -6.78
C GLU A 136 -17.40 12.42 -5.26
N ASN A 137 -17.93 13.48 -4.63
CA ASN A 137 -18.07 13.60 -3.19
C ASN A 137 -16.74 13.43 -2.43
N GLN A 138 -15.59 13.77 -3.05
CA GLN A 138 -14.27 13.61 -2.43
C GLN A 138 -14.15 14.36 -1.10
N GLU A 139 -14.57 15.62 -1.05
CA GLU A 139 -14.56 16.41 0.19
C GLU A 139 -15.42 15.78 1.28
N LYS A 140 -16.63 15.32 0.94
CA LYS A 140 -17.50 14.59 1.87
C LYS A 140 -16.87 13.28 2.34
N ARG A 141 -16.20 12.53 1.46
CA ARG A 141 -15.45 11.31 1.82
C ARG A 141 -14.33 11.62 2.80
N PHE A 142 -13.58 12.70 2.57
CA PHE A 142 -12.51 13.16 3.44
C PHE A 142 -13.04 13.65 4.80
N ASN A 143 -14.18 14.34 4.82
CA ASN A 143 -14.84 14.77 6.07
C ASN A 143 -15.44 13.59 6.84
N ASN A 144 -16.00 12.59 6.16
CA ASN A 144 -16.44 11.33 6.77
C ASN A 144 -15.25 10.58 7.40
N LEU A 145 -14.16 10.36 6.65
CA LEU A 145 -12.97 9.65 7.15
C LEU A 145 -12.32 10.38 8.33
N ALA A 146 -12.21 11.71 8.26
CA ALA A 146 -11.61 12.53 9.31
C ALA A 146 -12.59 12.90 10.45
N SER A 147 -13.69 12.16 10.63
CA SER A 147 -14.69 12.39 11.70
C SER A 147 -15.18 13.84 11.80
N LYS A 148 -15.26 14.57 10.68
CA LYS A 148 -15.77 15.95 10.61
C LYS A 148 -17.29 16.01 10.42
N ASP A 149 -17.86 15.00 9.78
CA ASP A 149 -19.31 14.82 9.65
C ASP A 149 -20.00 14.53 11.01
N ALA A 150 -21.32 14.37 11.00
CA ALA A 150 -22.12 14.18 12.22
C ALA A 150 -21.79 12.91 13.02
N LYS A 151 -21.20 11.90 12.39
CA LYS A 151 -20.72 10.68 13.04
C LYS A 151 -19.23 10.80 13.30
N LYS A 152 -18.80 10.53 14.54
CA LYS A 152 -17.39 10.45 14.93
C LYS A 152 -17.01 8.98 14.99
N TRP A 153 -16.00 8.56 14.24
CA TRP A 153 -15.55 7.17 14.25
C TRP A 153 -14.59 6.92 15.42
N ASP A 154 -14.72 5.76 16.05
CA ASP A 154 -13.71 5.22 16.96
C ASP A 154 -12.69 4.42 16.16
N TYR A 155 -13.19 3.57 15.27
CA TYR A 155 -12.37 2.70 14.43
C TYR A 155 -12.78 2.77 12.96
N VAL A 156 -11.78 2.71 12.09
CA VAL A 156 -11.99 2.49 10.65
C VAL A 156 -11.21 1.25 10.23
N VAL A 157 -11.95 0.17 9.95
CA VAL A 157 -11.41 -1.11 9.47
C VAL A 157 -11.23 -1.03 7.96
N ILE A 158 -9.99 -1.15 7.51
CA ILE A 158 -9.60 -1.08 6.11
C ILE A 158 -9.42 -2.50 5.56
N THR A 159 -10.21 -2.83 4.54
CA THR A 159 -10.04 -4.01 3.66
C THR A 159 -9.79 -3.53 2.23
N ALA A 160 -9.53 -4.42 1.27
CA ALA A 160 -9.22 -4.06 -0.12
C ALA A 160 -9.47 -5.23 -1.07
N ASP A 161 -9.52 -4.98 -2.38
CA ASP A 161 -9.57 -6.04 -3.39
C ASP A 161 -8.42 -7.06 -3.23
N PRO A 162 -8.72 -8.36 -2.98
CA PRO A 162 -7.72 -9.42 -2.86
C PRO A 162 -6.78 -9.54 -4.09
N TYR A 163 -7.25 -9.20 -5.29
CA TYR A 163 -6.41 -9.26 -6.49
C TYR A 163 -5.35 -8.15 -6.52
N ILE A 164 -5.67 -6.96 -5.98
CA ILE A 164 -4.72 -5.85 -5.86
C ILE A 164 -3.67 -6.16 -4.81
N ILE A 165 -4.04 -6.76 -3.67
CA ILE A 165 -3.05 -7.26 -2.69
C ILE A 165 -2.14 -8.32 -3.33
N ALA A 166 -2.72 -9.26 -4.09
CA ALA A 166 -1.97 -10.35 -4.72
C ALA A 166 -0.98 -9.87 -5.81
N LYS A 167 -1.37 -8.95 -6.68
CA LYS A 167 -0.61 -8.60 -7.90
C LYS A 167 0.02 -7.20 -7.89
N LEU A 168 -0.44 -6.31 -7.01
CA LEU A 168 -0.06 -4.90 -6.93
C LEU A 168 0.08 -4.42 -5.47
N PRO A 169 0.76 -5.16 -4.57
CA PRO A 169 0.71 -4.90 -3.13
C PRO A 169 1.19 -3.50 -2.74
N GLY A 170 2.08 -2.88 -3.53
CA GLY A 170 2.56 -1.52 -3.27
C GLY A 170 1.43 -0.50 -3.38
N TYR A 171 0.55 -0.69 -4.37
CA TYR A 171 -0.58 0.18 -4.63
C TYR A 171 -1.70 0.01 -3.58
N TYR A 172 -1.83 -1.22 -3.06
CA TYR A 172 -2.61 -1.49 -1.85
C TYR A 172 -2.05 -0.70 -0.66
N SER A 173 -0.75 -0.82 -0.36
CA SER A 173 -0.08 -0.09 0.74
C SER A 173 -0.27 1.43 0.65
N LEU A 174 -0.02 2.03 -0.52
CA LEU A 174 -0.21 3.46 -0.75
C LEU A 174 -1.66 3.92 -0.52
N GLY A 175 -2.64 3.10 -0.92
CA GLY A 175 -4.06 3.35 -0.66
C GLY A 175 -4.43 3.22 0.82
N VAL A 176 -3.91 2.21 1.52
CA VAL A 176 -4.07 2.03 2.96
C VAL A 176 -3.53 3.23 3.72
N HIS A 177 -2.29 3.68 3.43
CA HIS A 177 -1.68 4.83 4.11
C HIS A 177 -2.47 6.12 3.90
N LYS A 178 -2.97 6.39 2.68
CA LYS A 178 -3.78 7.60 2.41
C LYS A 178 -5.08 7.62 3.21
N ILE A 179 -5.77 6.48 3.31
CA ILE A 179 -6.98 6.37 4.13
C ILE A 179 -6.64 6.47 5.62
N ALA A 180 -5.66 5.69 6.10
CA ALA A 180 -5.27 5.66 7.50
C ALA A 180 -4.80 7.03 8.03
N GLN A 181 -4.02 7.78 7.24
CA GLN A 181 -3.65 9.16 7.57
C GLN A 181 -4.89 10.04 7.74
N LYS A 182 -5.89 9.89 6.86
CA LYS A 182 -7.13 10.68 6.91
C LYS A 182 -8.05 10.30 8.07
N VAL A 183 -8.02 9.05 8.48
CA VAL A 183 -8.70 8.52 9.67
C VAL A 183 -8.05 9.09 10.94
N ALA A 184 -6.72 9.07 11.01
CA ALA A 184 -5.97 9.61 12.15
C ALA A 184 -6.15 11.13 12.33
N GLU A 185 -6.32 11.91 11.24
CA GLU A 185 -6.72 13.33 11.32
C GLU A 185 -8.03 13.54 12.12
N GLY A 186 -8.90 12.53 12.17
CA GLY A 186 -10.17 12.56 12.91
C GLY A 186 -10.12 12.00 14.32
N GLY A 187 -8.95 11.57 14.81
CA GLY A 187 -8.78 10.93 16.12
C GLY A 187 -9.23 9.46 16.20
N ALA A 188 -9.75 8.91 15.09
CA ALA A 188 -10.14 7.50 14.98
C ALA A 188 -8.90 6.60 14.79
N LYS A 189 -8.98 5.34 15.21
CA LYS A 189 -7.93 4.35 14.97
C LYS A 189 -8.10 3.64 13.61
N PRO A 190 -7.11 3.69 12.72
CA PRO A 190 -7.10 2.86 11.52
C PRO A 190 -6.68 1.42 11.85
N LEU A 191 -7.54 0.46 11.52
CA LEU A 191 -7.27 -0.97 11.68
C LEU A 191 -7.16 -1.63 10.30
N LEU A 192 -6.13 -2.43 10.06
CA LEU A 192 -5.92 -3.13 8.79
C LEU A 192 -6.32 -4.60 8.91
N LEU A 193 -7.42 -4.98 8.26
CA LEU A 193 -7.89 -6.36 8.28
C LEU A 193 -7.03 -7.22 7.33
N MET A 194 -6.27 -8.16 7.87
CA MET A 194 -5.58 -9.16 7.05
C MET A 194 -6.61 -10.09 6.40
N GLN A 195 -6.78 -9.95 5.10
CA GLN A 195 -7.69 -10.78 4.31
C GLN A 195 -7.01 -12.09 3.87
N TRP A 196 -7.80 -12.96 3.24
CA TRP A 196 -7.31 -14.17 2.57
C TRP A 196 -7.98 -14.32 1.21
N SER A 197 -7.40 -15.19 0.37
CA SER A 197 -8.02 -15.53 -0.91
C SER A 197 -9.02 -16.67 -0.79
N LYS A 198 -10.03 -16.64 -1.66
CA LYS A 198 -10.90 -17.78 -1.98
C LYS A 198 -10.29 -18.70 -3.04
N ASP A 199 -9.42 -18.17 -3.90
CA ASP A 199 -8.74 -18.90 -4.97
C ASP A 199 -7.29 -18.40 -5.10
N GLU A 200 -6.38 -19.13 -4.45
CA GLU A 200 -4.95 -18.80 -4.47
C GLU A 200 -4.33 -18.91 -5.87
N THR A 201 -4.94 -19.67 -6.81
CA THR A 201 -4.40 -19.86 -8.17
C THR A 201 -4.52 -18.58 -9.01
N LEU A 202 -5.62 -17.84 -8.85
CA LEU A 202 -5.85 -16.56 -9.51
C LEU A 202 -5.18 -15.38 -8.78
N THR A 203 -4.83 -15.57 -7.50
CA THR A 203 -4.36 -14.51 -6.61
C THR A 203 -2.98 -14.83 -6.01
N ALA A 204 -2.90 -15.15 -4.72
CA ALA A 204 -1.70 -15.49 -3.98
C ALA A 204 -2.08 -16.26 -2.69
N SER A 205 -1.08 -16.85 -2.02
CA SER A 205 -1.30 -17.64 -0.81
C SER A 205 -1.53 -16.78 0.44
N ILE A 206 -2.12 -17.35 1.50
CA ILE A 206 -2.29 -16.62 2.78
C ILE A 206 -0.97 -16.05 3.32
N ASN A 207 0.18 -16.70 3.09
CA ASN A 207 1.48 -16.17 3.50
C ASN A 207 1.83 -14.86 2.78
N HIS A 208 1.51 -14.72 1.49
CA HIS A 208 1.65 -13.46 0.74
C HIS A 208 0.76 -12.36 1.34
N PHE A 209 -0.50 -12.69 1.64
CA PHE A 209 -1.41 -11.74 2.31
C PHE A 209 -0.87 -11.31 3.68
N SER A 210 -0.24 -12.23 4.43
CA SER A 210 0.40 -11.92 5.72
C SER A 210 1.55 -10.95 5.53
N GLU A 211 2.53 -11.29 4.70
CA GLU A 211 3.68 -10.43 4.42
C GLU A 211 3.25 -9.01 4.03
N TYR A 212 2.37 -8.88 3.04
CA TYR A 212 2.01 -7.55 2.52
C TYR A 212 1.05 -6.76 3.40
N THR A 213 0.26 -7.41 4.26
CA THR A 213 -0.50 -6.70 5.31
C THR A 213 0.46 -6.15 6.36
N TYR A 214 1.33 -6.98 6.92
CA TYR A 214 2.25 -6.57 7.98
C TYR A 214 3.31 -5.57 7.50
N ARG A 215 3.87 -5.72 6.29
CA ARG A 215 4.77 -4.72 5.68
C ARG A 215 4.09 -3.37 5.46
N THR A 216 2.77 -3.34 5.26
CA THR A 216 1.99 -2.10 5.09
C THR A 216 1.76 -1.38 6.42
N ALA A 217 1.58 -2.13 7.51
CA ALA A 217 1.38 -1.58 8.85
C ALA A 217 2.69 -1.14 9.54
N ASP A 218 3.83 -1.79 9.22
CA ASP A 218 5.12 -1.54 9.85
C ASP A 218 5.58 -0.07 9.79
N GLY A 219 6.03 0.43 10.94
CA GLY A 219 6.47 1.82 11.10
C GLY A 219 5.33 2.86 11.00
N THR A 220 4.08 2.48 11.22
CA THR A 220 2.90 3.36 11.21
C THR A 220 1.98 3.10 12.40
N ASP A 221 1.02 3.99 12.64
CA ASP A 221 -0.01 3.85 13.70
C ASP A 221 -1.17 2.89 13.30
N ILE A 222 -0.97 2.05 12.29
CA ILE A 222 -1.99 1.14 11.75
C ILE A 222 -1.88 -0.21 12.46
N GLU A 223 -2.90 -0.60 13.22
CA GLU A 223 -2.92 -1.89 13.89
C GLU A 223 -3.46 -2.99 12.95
N THR A 224 -2.75 -4.13 12.85
CA THR A 224 -3.17 -5.26 11.98
C THR A 224 -4.06 -6.25 12.74
N ILE A 225 -5.18 -6.63 12.11
CA ILE A 225 -6.09 -7.69 12.59
C ILE A 225 -5.79 -8.98 11.80
N PRO A 226 -5.24 -10.05 12.40
CA PRO A 226 -4.72 -11.23 11.69
C PRO A 226 -5.79 -12.23 11.21
N ALA A 227 -6.94 -11.76 10.71
CA ALA A 227 -8.07 -12.62 10.36
C ALA A 227 -7.73 -13.71 9.33
N GLY A 228 -6.91 -13.42 8.31
CA GLY A 228 -6.44 -14.43 7.35
C GLY A 228 -5.58 -15.55 7.98
N LEU A 229 -4.86 -15.28 9.08
CA LEU A 229 -4.15 -16.31 9.84
C LEU A 229 -5.11 -17.11 10.72
N SER A 230 -6.13 -16.48 11.30
CA SER A 230 -7.20 -17.20 11.99
C SER A 230 -7.94 -18.15 11.02
N TRP A 231 -8.23 -17.70 9.80
CA TRP A 231 -8.80 -18.54 8.74
C TRP A 231 -7.85 -19.69 8.35
N LYS A 232 -6.54 -19.43 8.20
CA LYS A 232 -5.53 -20.48 7.97
C LYS A 232 -5.59 -21.55 9.06
N ASN A 233 -5.69 -21.14 10.32
CA ASN A 233 -5.72 -22.00 11.52
C ASN A 233 -7.05 -22.76 11.73
N LEU A 234 -8.14 -22.40 11.04
CA LEU A 234 -9.39 -23.17 11.11
C LEU A 234 -9.20 -24.61 10.59
N PRO A 235 -9.77 -25.62 11.27
CA PRO A 235 -9.84 -26.98 10.74
C PRO A 235 -10.70 -27.02 9.48
N SER A 236 -10.40 -27.94 8.54
CA SER A 236 -11.06 -27.99 7.23
C SER A 236 -12.58 -28.17 7.28
N SER A 237 -13.13 -28.72 8.37
CA SER A 237 -14.57 -28.83 8.61
C SER A 237 -15.26 -27.51 8.94
N LYS A 238 -14.52 -26.49 9.40
CA LYS A 238 -15.01 -25.14 9.70
C LYS A 238 -14.80 -24.16 8.53
N LYS A 239 -14.02 -24.56 7.52
CA LYS A 239 -13.88 -23.85 6.23
C LYS A 239 -15.05 -24.24 5.32
N ASP A 240 -16.17 -23.57 5.54
CA ASP A 240 -17.42 -23.76 4.81
C ASP A 240 -17.28 -23.44 3.31
N LYS A 241 -18.18 -24.02 2.51
CA LYS A 241 -18.16 -23.92 1.05
C LYS A 241 -19.32 -23.06 0.56
N ALA A 242 -19.13 -21.74 0.59
CA ALA A 242 -20.08 -20.78 0.02
C ALA A 242 -19.52 -20.11 -1.26
N THR A 243 -20.43 -19.61 -2.10
CA THR A 243 -20.06 -18.87 -3.32
C THR A 243 -19.67 -17.42 -3.04
N THR A 244 -20.11 -16.83 -1.92
CA THR A 244 -19.64 -15.50 -1.48
C THR A 244 -18.25 -15.58 -0.87
N HIS A 245 -17.54 -14.45 -0.87
CA HIS A 245 -16.25 -14.31 -0.19
C HIS A 245 -16.27 -13.01 0.65
N PRO A 246 -15.97 -13.06 1.96
CA PRO A 246 -15.87 -14.27 2.76
C PRO A 246 -17.16 -15.11 2.71
N THR A 247 -17.01 -16.38 3.07
CA THR A 247 -18.10 -17.31 3.34
C THR A 247 -18.79 -16.93 4.67
N PRO A 248 -19.98 -17.46 5.02
CA PRO A 248 -20.60 -17.22 6.32
C PRO A 248 -19.65 -17.41 7.52
N ASN A 249 -18.97 -18.56 7.65
CA ASN A 249 -18.01 -18.75 8.74
C ASN A 249 -16.82 -17.79 8.64
N GLY A 250 -16.42 -17.41 7.43
CA GLY A 250 -15.38 -16.41 7.18
C GLY A 250 -15.78 -15.00 7.61
N ALA A 251 -17.05 -14.61 7.40
CA ALA A 251 -17.59 -13.33 7.82
C ALA A 251 -17.66 -13.23 9.35
N TYR A 252 -18.18 -14.28 10.00
CA TYR A 252 -18.18 -14.40 11.46
C TYR A 252 -16.74 -14.39 12.02
N LEU A 253 -15.81 -15.13 11.41
CA LEU A 253 -14.39 -15.13 11.82
C LEU A 253 -13.76 -13.73 11.71
N ALA A 254 -14.01 -13.00 10.62
CA ALA A 254 -13.47 -11.66 10.43
C ALA A 254 -14.08 -10.67 11.43
N ALA A 255 -15.38 -10.75 11.68
CA ALA A 255 -16.08 -9.96 12.68
C ALA A 255 -15.59 -10.25 14.10
N ALA A 256 -15.47 -11.52 14.48
CA ALA A 256 -14.89 -11.95 15.74
C ALA A 256 -13.44 -11.46 15.89
N ALA A 257 -12.66 -11.42 14.80
CA ALA A 257 -11.30 -10.88 14.85
C ALA A 257 -11.27 -9.36 15.10
N ILE A 258 -12.19 -8.59 14.50
CA ILE A 258 -12.35 -7.16 14.79
C ILE A 258 -12.78 -6.94 16.25
N TYR A 259 -13.81 -7.66 16.70
CA TYR A 259 -14.28 -7.62 18.09
C TYR A 259 -13.15 -7.93 19.09
N THR A 260 -12.43 -9.03 18.86
CA THR A 260 -11.35 -9.50 19.72
C THR A 260 -10.17 -8.53 19.70
N HIS A 261 -9.92 -7.86 18.58
CA HIS A 261 -8.90 -6.81 18.49
C HIS A 261 -9.26 -5.61 19.36
N ILE A 262 -10.47 -5.08 19.20
CA ILE A 262 -10.97 -3.85 19.84
C ILE A 262 -11.17 -4.00 21.36
N LEU A 263 -11.79 -5.10 21.81
CA LEU A 263 -12.18 -5.29 23.21
C LEU A 263 -11.23 -6.16 24.04
N ASP A 264 -10.23 -6.79 23.40
CA ASP A 264 -9.31 -7.77 23.99
C ASP A 264 -10.03 -8.95 24.70
N LYS A 265 -11.16 -9.37 24.12
CA LYS A 265 -12.05 -10.44 24.62
C LYS A 265 -12.34 -11.48 23.56
N ASN A 266 -12.68 -12.69 23.99
CA ASN A 266 -13.23 -13.71 23.11
C ASN A 266 -14.66 -13.33 22.70
N ALA A 267 -15.03 -13.49 21.42
CA ALA A 267 -16.40 -13.24 20.95
C ALA A 267 -17.44 -14.15 21.64
N THR A 268 -17.02 -15.28 22.21
CA THR A 268 -17.86 -16.15 23.08
C THR A 268 -18.35 -15.49 24.37
N THR A 269 -17.86 -14.30 24.72
CA THR A 269 -18.38 -13.51 25.85
C THR A 269 -19.61 -12.68 25.50
N SER A 270 -19.91 -12.52 24.20
CA SER A 270 -21.20 -12.01 23.74
C SER A 270 -22.30 -13.05 23.88
N LYS A 271 -23.55 -12.62 24.05
CA LYS A 271 -24.73 -13.51 23.99
C LYS A 271 -25.05 -13.97 22.56
N TYR A 272 -24.34 -13.46 21.56
CA TYR A 272 -24.50 -13.90 20.18
C TYR A 272 -23.81 -15.24 19.92
N GLU A 273 -24.59 -16.31 19.95
CA GLU A 273 -24.11 -17.66 19.63
C GLU A 273 -24.06 -17.88 18.11
N TYR A 274 -22.88 -18.28 17.61
CA TYR A 274 -22.65 -18.70 16.22
C TYR A 274 -21.78 -19.96 16.19
N ASP A 275 -20.48 -19.83 16.49
CA ASP A 275 -19.54 -20.94 16.55
C ASP A 275 -18.34 -20.63 17.47
N ASN A 276 -18.45 -21.06 18.72
CA ASN A 276 -17.45 -20.77 19.75
C ASN A 276 -16.04 -21.23 19.34
N SER A 277 -15.91 -22.35 18.62
CA SER A 277 -14.60 -22.84 18.19
C SER A 277 -13.90 -21.93 17.17
N ILE A 278 -14.66 -21.17 16.38
CA ILE A 278 -14.10 -20.14 15.49
C ILE A 278 -13.60 -18.96 16.29
N ALA A 279 -14.39 -18.49 17.27
CA ALA A 279 -14.03 -17.38 18.15
C ALA A 279 -12.81 -17.69 19.04
N ASP A 280 -12.72 -18.93 19.56
CA ASP A 280 -11.55 -19.41 20.32
C ASP A 280 -10.27 -19.40 19.47
N ILE A 281 -10.35 -19.86 18.21
CA ILE A 281 -9.21 -19.83 17.28
C ILE A 281 -8.81 -18.40 16.93
N VAL A 282 -9.76 -17.47 16.86
CA VAL A 282 -9.50 -16.04 16.64
C VAL A 282 -8.72 -15.43 17.81
N LEU A 283 -9.18 -15.59 19.06
CA LEU A 283 -8.47 -15.07 20.23
C LEU A 283 -7.08 -15.71 20.38
N LYS A 284 -7.00 -17.03 20.19
CA LYS A 284 -5.72 -17.74 20.17
C LYS A 284 -4.77 -17.15 19.13
N THR A 285 -5.23 -16.94 17.89
CA THR A 285 -4.40 -16.39 16.82
C THR A 285 -3.98 -14.95 17.10
N LYS A 286 -4.87 -14.08 17.62
CA LYS A 286 -4.47 -12.72 18.05
C LYS A 286 -3.30 -12.76 19.04
N ASN A 287 -3.35 -13.65 20.02
CA ASN A 287 -2.33 -13.78 21.05
C ASN A 287 -1.03 -14.42 20.51
N GLU A 288 -1.14 -15.40 19.61
CA GLU A 288 0.03 -16.06 19.00
C GLU A 288 0.75 -15.17 17.99
N GLU A 289 0.06 -14.35 17.21
CA GLU A 289 0.68 -13.44 16.22
C GLU A 289 1.18 -12.12 16.84
N LYS A 290 0.88 -11.87 18.12
CA LYS A 290 1.42 -10.74 18.87
C LYS A 290 2.95 -10.86 18.97
N ASN A 291 3.66 -9.87 18.42
CA ASN A 291 5.13 -9.79 18.37
C ASN A 291 5.83 -10.85 17.49
N LYS A 292 5.13 -11.56 16.59
CA LYS A 292 5.79 -12.42 15.60
C LYS A 292 6.39 -11.59 14.46
N GLU A 293 7.48 -12.08 13.88
CA GLU A 293 8.04 -11.58 12.63
C GLU A 293 7.30 -12.24 11.45
N HIS A 294 6.55 -11.45 10.67
CA HIS A 294 5.73 -11.96 9.56
C HIS A 294 6.44 -11.89 8.19
N TYR A 295 7.58 -11.23 8.13
CA TYR A 295 8.42 -11.10 6.95
C TYR A 295 9.82 -10.69 7.39
N SER A 296 10.83 -11.01 6.59
CA SER A 296 12.20 -10.51 6.77
C SER A 296 12.78 -10.07 5.42
N GLY A 297 13.82 -9.24 5.46
CA GLY A 297 14.52 -8.77 4.26
C GLY A 297 13.62 -8.12 3.20
N ASN A 298 13.98 -8.32 1.92
CA ASN A 298 13.28 -7.74 0.77
C ASN A 298 11.92 -8.40 0.50
N PRO A 299 10.98 -7.70 -0.16
CA PRO A 299 9.66 -8.22 -0.48
C PRO A 299 9.73 -9.48 -1.36
N THR A 300 8.97 -10.53 -1.05
CA THR A 300 9.08 -11.82 -1.77
C THR A 300 8.50 -11.82 -3.18
N PHE A 301 7.47 -11.01 -3.46
CA PHE A 301 6.87 -10.86 -4.77
C PHE A 301 7.45 -9.65 -5.53
N ILE A 302 8.03 -9.93 -6.70
CA ILE A 302 8.48 -8.91 -7.65
C ILE A 302 7.25 -8.30 -8.32
N SER A 303 6.83 -7.12 -7.85
CA SER A 303 5.71 -6.37 -8.44
C SER A 303 6.18 -5.40 -9.54
N PRO A 304 5.28 -4.89 -10.41
CA PRO A 304 5.58 -3.80 -11.34
C PRO A 304 6.07 -2.50 -10.67
N PHE A 305 5.95 -2.39 -9.35
CA PHE A 305 6.39 -1.24 -8.56
C PHE A 305 7.54 -1.55 -7.59
N MET A 306 8.23 -2.69 -7.74
CA MET A 306 9.46 -2.95 -7.00
C MET A 306 10.60 -2.00 -7.43
N ASN A 307 11.55 -1.73 -6.55
CA ASN A 307 12.82 -1.06 -6.87
C ASN A 307 13.68 -1.85 -7.89
N CYS A 308 14.73 -1.21 -8.40
CA CYS A 308 15.68 -1.78 -9.37
C CYS A 308 17.10 -1.96 -8.80
N ASP A 309 17.44 -1.26 -7.71
CA ASP A 309 18.72 -1.31 -6.99
C ASP A 309 19.98 -1.15 -7.86
N ILE A 310 19.90 -0.29 -8.88
CA ILE A 310 21.05 0.02 -9.74
C ILE A 310 22.09 0.78 -8.92
N SER A 311 23.29 0.22 -8.80
CA SER A 311 24.41 0.80 -8.04
C SER A 311 25.29 1.75 -8.86
N ASP A 312 25.19 1.72 -10.19
CA ASP A 312 26.02 2.50 -11.12
C ASP A 312 26.02 4.01 -10.86
N ASN A 313 27.20 4.63 -10.97
CA ASN A 313 27.34 6.09 -10.89
C ASN A 313 26.89 6.81 -12.18
N VAL A 314 26.84 6.09 -13.30
CA VAL A 314 26.39 6.61 -14.60
C VAL A 314 25.22 5.74 -15.05
N LEU A 315 24.01 6.30 -15.03
CA LEU A 315 22.81 5.60 -15.49
C LEU A 315 22.58 5.92 -16.97
N ASN A 316 22.64 4.87 -17.78
CA ASN A 316 22.41 4.91 -19.22
C ASN A 316 20.91 4.74 -19.50
N TYR A 317 20.32 5.61 -20.33
CA TYR A 317 18.88 5.56 -20.66
C TYR A 317 18.59 5.51 -22.16
N ASN A 318 17.43 4.96 -22.51
CA ASN A 318 16.84 5.04 -23.85
C ASN A 318 15.34 5.37 -23.79
N HIS A 319 14.77 6.01 -24.81
CA HIS A 319 13.32 6.13 -24.96
C HIS A 319 12.91 6.10 -26.43
N THR A 320 11.66 5.70 -26.67
CA THR A 320 11.11 5.41 -28.01
C THR A 320 10.17 6.50 -28.53
N GLY A 321 9.77 7.46 -27.69
CA GLY A 321 8.90 8.60 -28.06
C GLY A 321 9.62 9.95 -28.10
N THR A 322 8.86 11.02 -28.37
CA THR A 322 9.39 12.33 -28.82
C THR A 322 8.93 13.56 -28.03
N SER A 323 7.78 13.58 -27.35
CA SER A 323 7.31 14.79 -26.65
C SER A 323 7.04 14.55 -25.16
N SER A 324 6.09 13.69 -24.79
CA SER A 324 5.88 13.27 -23.38
C SER A 324 7.18 12.70 -22.77
N GLU A 325 7.92 11.91 -23.56
CA GLU A 325 9.16 11.27 -23.15
C GLU A 325 10.31 12.28 -22.96
N ASN A 326 10.29 13.39 -23.70
CA ASN A 326 11.22 14.51 -23.54
C ASN A 326 10.86 15.39 -22.33
N GLY A 327 9.58 15.54 -21.98
CA GLY A 327 9.15 16.16 -20.71
C GLY A 327 9.73 15.40 -19.51
N ILE A 328 9.49 14.08 -19.47
CA ILE A 328 10.07 13.18 -18.46
C ILE A 328 11.61 13.25 -18.47
N LEU A 329 12.26 13.33 -19.63
CA LEU A 329 13.72 13.50 -19.72
C LEU A 329 14.20 14.79 -19.08
N ASN A 330 13.50 15.90 -19.29
CA ASN A 330 13.83 17.19 -18.69
C ASN A 330 13.66 17.15 -17.17
N GLY A 331 12.61 16.50 -16.68
CA GLY A 331 12.44 16.16 -15.26
C GLY A 331 13.60 15.32 -14.72
N LEU A 332 13.99 14.26 -15.44
CA LEU A 332 15.09 13.36 -15.05
C LEU A 332 16.41 14.13 -14.94
N LYS A 333 16.78 14.92 -15.95
CA LYS A 333 17.96 15.80 -15.90
C LYS A 333 17.93 16.74 -14.68
N TRP A 334 16.78 17.34 -14.38
CA TRP A 334 16.62 18.22 -13.22
C TRP A 334 16.80 17.50 -11.87
N VAL A 335 16.38 16.23 -11.75
CA VAL A 335 16.61 15.40 -10.55
C VAL A 335 18.07 14.94 -10.47
N PHE A 336 18.65 14.45 -11.56
CA PHE A 336 20.04 13.98 -11.60
C PHE A 336 21.05 15.11 -11.37
N ASN A 337 20.75 16.36 -11.75
CA ASN A 337 21.57 17.53 -11.41
C ASN A 337 21.66 17.81 -9.89
N LYS A 338 20.86 17.12 -9.05
CA LYS A 338 20.93 17.17 -7.58
C LYS A 338 21.57 15.90 -6.97
N SER A 339 21.99 14.96 -7.82
CA SER A 339 22.61 13.70 -7.44
C SER A 339 24.13 13.75 -7.65
N SER A 340 24.86 12.85 -7.00
CA SER A 340 26.23 12.51 -7.39
C SER A 340 26.30 11.63 -8.64
N ARG A 341 25.17 11.11 -9.11
CA ARG A 341 25.07 10.23 -10.29
C ARG A 341 24.78 11.01 -11.56
N THR A 342 25.28 10.52 -12.68
CA THR A 342 25.10 11.12 -14.02
C THR A 342 24.10 10.34 -14.86
N LEU A 343 23.34 11.03 -15.71
CA LEU A 343 22.37 10.44 -16.66
C LEU A 343 22.89 10.59 -18.10
N VAL A 344 23.12 9.47 -18.80
CA VAL A 344 23.72 9.45 -20.15
C VAL A 344 22.77 8.77 -21.15
N LYS A 345 22.67 9.31 -22.37
CA LYS A 345 21.82 8.76 -23.43
C LYS A 345 22.52 7.59 -24.12
N ASN A 346 21.83 6.44 -24.16
CA ASN A 346 22.38 5.16 -24.59
C ASN A 346 23.61 4.75 -23.77
N GLY A 347 24.21 3.62 -24.13
CA GLY A 347 25.40 3.05 -23.52
C GLY A 347 25.70 1.70 -24.19
N THR A 348 26.68 0.97 -23.68
CA THR A 348 26.86 -0.45 -24.04
C THR A 348 25.70 -1.27 -23.48
N PRO A 349 25.00 -2.09 -24.29
CA PRO A 349 23.97 -3.00 -23.78
C PRO A 349 24.50 -4.02 -22.75
N PRO A 350 23.71 -4.38 -21.72
CA PRO A 350 22.39 -3.85 -21.41
C PRO A 350 22.46 -2.40 -20.88
N ILE A 351 21.55 -1.56 -21.38
CA ILE A 351 21.39 -0.17 -20.92
C ILE A 351 20.53 -0.19 -19.66
N ASN A 352 20.93 0.54 -18.62
CA ASN A 352 20.30 0.47 -17.30
C ASN A 352 18.77 0.60 -17.31
N PHE A 353 18.21 1.46 -18.18
CA PHE A 353 16.77 1.42 -18.45
C PHE A 353 16.37 1.94 -19.83
N ASN A 354 15.21 1.51 -20.31
CA ASN A 354 14.42 2.31 -21.23
C ASN A 354 13.11 2.78 -20.59
N TYR A 355 12.45 3.74 -21.23
CA TYR A 355 11.09 4.13 -20.88
C TYR A 355 10.26 4.55 -22.10
N GLY A 356 8.94 4.43 -21.98
CA GLY A 356 8.00 4.78 -23.03
C GLY A 356 6.55 4.57 -22.59
N ARG A 357 5.60 4.88 -23.48
CA ARG A 357 4.17 4.72 -23.20
C ARG A 357 3.81 3.24 -23.05
N ALA A 358 2.69 2.95 -22.40
CA ALA A 358 2.16 1.60 -22.30
C ALA A 358 1.23 1.24 -23.47
N ASN A 359 0.52 2.22 -24.01
CA ASN A 359 -0.56 2.07 -25.00
C ASN A 359 -0.23 1.05 -26.11
N THR A 360 -1.08 0.03 -26.26
CA THR A 360 -0.94 -0.97 -27.33
C THR A 360 -1.54 -0.54 -28.67
N ASN A 361 -2.51 0.39 -28.67
CA ASN A 361 -3.34 0.67 -29.86
C ASN A 361 -3.03 2.03 -30.50
N PHE A 362 -2.49 2.98 -29.74
CA PHE A 362 -2.16 4.33 -30.21
C PHE A 362 -0.64 4.55 -30.10
N GLU A 363 0.00 4.86 -31.23
CA GLU A 363 1.46 5.00 -31.37
C GLU A 363 2.26 3.81 -30.74
N PRO A 364 1.94 2.54 -31.06
CA PRO A 364 2.57 1.38 -30.41
C PRO A 364 4.10 1.30 -30.59
N ASN A 365 4.63 1.95 -31.62
CA ASN A 365 6.08 2.08 -31.82
C ASN A 365 6.79 2.95 -30.76
N LYS A 366 6.05 3.78 -30.01
CA LYS A 366 6.52 4.58 -28.86
C LYS A 366 6.34 3.86 -27.51
N ARG A 367 6.00 2.56 -27.53
CA ARG A 367 5.93 1.75 -26.32
C ARG A 367 7.33 1.54 -25.72
N TYR A 368 7.41 1.33 -24.41
CA TYR A 368 8.60 0.72 -23.79
C TYR A 368 8.88 -0.67 -24.42
N LYS A 369 10.14 -1.12 -24.36
CA LYS A 369 10.56 -2.37 -25.02
C LYS A 369 11.21 -3.31 -24.02
N ILE A 370 10.54 -4.43 -23.72
CA ILE A 370 11.11 -5.52 -22.94
C ILE A 370 12.08 -6.30 -23.82
N ASP A 371 13.37 -6.18 -23.50
CA ASP A 371 14.45 -6.93 -24.15
C ASP A 371 15.64 -6.97 -23.18
N PRO A 372 15.78 -8.04 -22.37
CA PRO A 372 16.87 -8.16 -21.39
C PRO A 372 18.27 -8.20 -22.00
N THR A 373 18.41 -8.41 -23.32
CA THR A 373 19.71 -8.31 -24.02
C THR A 373 20.10 -6.86 -24.32
N LYS A 374 19.14 -5.93 -24.20
CA LYS A 374 19.31 -4.49 -24.50
C LYS A 374 19.10 -3.58 -23.30
N PHE A 375 18.27 -3.98 -22.34
CA PHE A 375 17.87 -3.15 -21.20
C PHE A 375 17.77 -3.98 -19.92
N ASP A 376 18.35 -3.50 -18.81
CA ASP A 376 18.14 -4.14 -17.50
C ASP A 376 16.68 -3.98 -17.07
N PHE A 377 16.13 -2.76 -17.21
CA PHE A 377 14.76 -2.42 -16.84
C PHE A 377 14.02 -1.65 -17.94
N SER A 378 12.69 -1.70 -17.91
CA SER A 378 11.83 -1.02 -18.88
C SER A 378 10.62 -0.39 -18.21
N PHE A 379 10.56 0.94 -18.25
CA PHE A 379 9.52 1.72 -17.58
C PHE A 379 8.37 2.07 -18.51
N GLY A 380 7.18 1.56 -18.19
CA GLY A 380 5.94 1.88 -18.89
C GLY A 380 5.08 2.88 -18.15
N PHE A 381 4.60 3.90 -18.86
CA PHE A 381 3.61 4.85 -18.33
C PHE A 381 2.33 4.88 -19.18
N PRO A 382 1.15 5.00 -18.57
CA PRO A 382 -0.07 5.22 -19.33
C PRO A 382 -0.03 6.63 -19.92
N MET A 383 -0.23 6.73 -21.23
CA MET A 383 -0.22 8.02 -21.93
C MET A 383 -1.22 9.00 -21.31
N GLN A 384 -0.87 10.29 -21.24
CA GLN A 384 -1.80 11.31 -20.79
C GLN A 384 -2.99 11.45 -21.75
N ASP A 385 -4.17 11.77 -21.23
CA ASP A 385 -5.32 12.12 -22.08
C ASP A 385 -5.08 13.50 -22.73
N ASN A 386 -5.93 13.97 -23.65
CA ASN A 386 -5.82 15.32 -24.21
C ASN A 386 -6.17 16.41 -23.17
N GLY A 387 -5.47 17.55 -23.18
CA GLY A 387 -5.63 18.64 -22.21
C GLY A 387 -7.06 19.21 -22.09
N ASN A 388 -7.86 19.13 -23.15
CA ASN A 388 -9.27 19.58 -23.17
C ASN A 388 -10.15 18.90 -22.10
N HIS A 389 -9.80 17.68 -21.67
CA HIS A 389 -10.51 16.93 -20.63
C HIS A 389 -9.59 16.34 -19.55
N GLY A 390 -8.28 16.28 -19.82
CA GLY A 390 -7.31 15.51 -19.05
C GLY A 390 -7.18 15.89 -17.57
N ASN A 391 -7.31 17.19 -17.25
CA ASN A 391 -7.31 17.67 -15.86
C ASN A 391 -8.37 16.97 -14.99
N THR A 392 -9.47 16.53 -15.62
CA THR A 392 -10.55 15.76 -15.00
C THR A 392 -10.35 14.26 -15.24
N SER A 393 -10.18 13.81 -16.48
CA SER A 393 -10.18 12.37 -16.81
C SER A 393 -8.99 11.60 -16.22
N MET A 394 -7.84 12.25 -16.01
CA MET A 394 -6.69 11.61 -15.36
C MET A 394 -7.00 11.21 -13.91
N LEU A 395 -7.86 11.94 -13.18
CA LEU A 395 -8.23 11.63 -11.79
C LEU A 395 -9.09 10.35 -11.64
N TYR A 396 -9.69 9.87 -12.73
CA TYR A 396 -10.45 8.60 -12.77
C TYR A 396 -9.65 7.44 -13.37
N GLY A 397 -8.43 7.70 -13.85
CA GLY A 397 -7.62 6.74 -14.57
C GLY A 397 -6.54 6.07 -13.72
N LEU A 398 -6.69 6.04 -12.39
CA LEU A 398 -5.74 5.32 -11.53
C LEU A 398 -5.91 3.81 -11.74
N ASP A 399 -7.14 3.30 -11.75
CA ASP A 399 -7.39 1.85 -11.85
C ASP A 399 -7.57 1.37 -13.30
N LYS A 400 -8.81 1.33 -13.83
CA LYS A 400 -9.11 0.83 -15.18
C LYS A 400 -10.15 1.67 -15.92
N ARG A 401 -10.06 1.65 -17.24
CA ARG A 401 -11.01 2.23 -18.21
C ARG A 401 -11.56 1.12 -19.10
N TYR A 402 -12.89 1.11 -19.30
CA TYR A 402 -13.73 0.20 -20.09
C TYR A 402 -13.57 -1.32 -19.85
N ASN A 403 -12.38 -1.92 -19.95
CA ASN A 403 -12.17 -3.34 -19.74
C ASN A 403 -10.82 -3.66 -19.07
N GLU A 404 -10.60 -4.93 -18.74
CA GLU A 404 -9.40 -5.39 -18.03
C GLU A 404 -8.14 -5.35 -18.89
N THR A 405 -8.25 -5.46 -20.21
CA THR A 405 -7.08 -5.52 -21.11
C THR A 405 -6.51 -4.14 -21.43
N ASN A 406 -7.26 -3.05 -21.15
CA ASN A 406 -6.77 -1.70 -21.29
C ASN A 406 -5.51 -1.44 -20.45
N ASN A 407 -4.59 -0.65 -21.00
CA ASN A 407 -3.38 -0.21 -20.34
C ASN A 407 -3.12 1.30 -20.50
N SER A 408 -4.20 2.08 -20.57
CA SER A 408 -4.19 3.56 -20.63
C SER A 408 -4.43 4.20 -19.25
N THR A 409 -4.38 3.41 -18.18
CA THR A 409 -4.49 3.78 -16.76
C THR A 409 -3.27 3.27 -15.99
N ASP A 410 -3.05 3.75 -14.76
CA ASP A 410 -1.87 3.36 -13.96
C ASP A 410 -1.88 1.85 -13.65
N LEU A 411 -2.97 1.32 -13.09
CA LEU A 411 -3.10 -0.13 -12.85
C LEU A 411 -3.33 -0.93 -14.14
N GLY A 412 -3.95 -0.36 -15.18
CA GLY A 412 -4.02 -0.99 -16.48
C GLY A 412 -2.63 -1.28 -17.06
N THR A 413 -1.69 -0.34 -16.89
CA THR A 413 -0.28 -0.51 -17.25
C THR A 413 0.39 -1.59 -16.41
N ALA A 414 0.27 -1.53 -15.08
CA ALA A 414 0.90 -2.49 -14.18
C ALA A 414 0.35 -3.93 -14.35
N LEU A 415 -0.97 -4.10 -14.47
CA LEU A 415 -1.60 -5.39 -14.71
C LEU A 415 -1.30 -5.93 -16.12
N TYR A 416 -1.05 -5.08 -17.11
CA TYR A 416 -0.55 -5.54 -18.40
C TYR A 416 0.81 -6.24 -18.25
N MET A 417 1.74 -5.63 -17.50
CA MET A 417 3.08 -6.20 -17.25
C MET A 417 3.00 -7.56 -16.54
N VAL A 418 2.12 -7.68 -15.54
CA VAL A 418 1.85 -8.96 -14.86
C VAL A 418 1.31 -10.01 -15.83
N ARG A 419 0.26 -9.68 -16.61
CA ARG A 419 -0.39 -10.64 -17.52
C ARG A 419 0.44 -11.04 -18.74
N LYS A 420 1.43 -10.22 -19.13
CA LYS A 420 2.35 -10.52 -20.23
C LYS A 420 3.69 -11.08 -19.77
N SER A 421 3.84 -11.36 -18.47
CA SER A 421 5.09 -11.89 -17.89
C SER A 421 6.30 -11.01 -18.23
N GLU A 422 6.11 -9.68 -18.21
CA GLU A 422 7.18 -8.70 -18.51
C GLU A 422 8.08 -8.44 -17.28
N LEU A 423 7.74 -9.02 -16.13
CA LEU A 423 8.53 -9.02 -14.90
C LEU A 423 9.60 -10.15 -14.96
N PRO A 424 10.83 -9.95 -14.46
CA PRO A 424 11.24 -8.91 -13.51
C PRO A 424 11.77 -7.62 -14.15
N ASN A 425 11.76 -7.46 -15.48
CA ASN A 425 12.38 -6.29 -16.14
C ASN A 425 11.45 -5.06 -16.24
N ALA A 426 10.12 -5.26 -16.32
CA ALA A 426 9.18 -4.15 -16.43
C ALA A 426 8.96 -3.39 -15.11
N ARG A 427 8.73 -2.08 -15.22
CA ARG A 427 8.30 -1.20 -14.12
C ARG A 427 7.18 -0.26 -14.58
N ALA A 428 6.15 -0.08 -13.76
CA ALA A 428 5.04 0.83 -14.05
C ALA A 428 5.29 2.21 -13.42
N ILE A 429 5.04 3.28 -14.19
CA ILE A 429 5.04 4.66 -13.70
C ILE A 429 3.58 5.11 -13.50
N PRO A 430 3.15 5.43 -12.27
CA PRO A 430 1.78 5.79 -11.99
C PRO A 430 1.54 7.30 -12.15
N ILE A 431 1.60 7.78 -13.40
CA ILE A 431 1.52 9.23 -13.72
C ILE A 431 0.22 9.86 -13.21
N ARG A 432 -0.92 9.15 -13.29
CA ARG A 432 -2.21 9.71 -12.86
C ARG A 432 -2.31 9.80 -11.34
N THR A 433 -1.70 8.86 -10.62
CA THR A 433 -1.52 8.87 -9.16
C THR A 433 -0.62 10.01 -8.70
N LEU A 434 0.47 10.28 -9.43
CA LEU A 434 1.35 11.42 -9.17
C LEU A 434 0.60 12.75 -9.39
N TYR A 435 -0.19 12.86 -10.46
CA TYR A 435 -1.06 14.03 -10.69
C TYR A 435 -2.12 14.20 -9.59
N ALA A 436 -2.79 13.12 -9.16
CA ALA A 436 -3.80 13.20 -8.10
C ALA A 436 -3.22 13.68 -6.76
N GLN A 437 -2.03 13.19 -6.37
CA GLN A 437 -1.31 13.68 -5.19
C GLN A 437 -0.82 15.13 -5.34
N LEU A 438 -0.34 15.51 -6.52
CA LEU A 438 -0.01 16.90 -6.83
C LEU A 438 -1.23 17.83 -6.71
N LYS A 439 -2.40 17.36 -7.16
CA LYS A 439 -3.66 18.11 -7.10
C LYS A 439 -4.17 18.27 -5.67
N GLU A 440 -3.97 17.27 -4.81
CA GLU A 440 -4.25 17.34 -3.38
C GLU A 440 -3.33 18.37 -2.67
N ALA A 441 -2.01 18.31 -2.91
CA ALA A 441 -1.05 19.20 -2.27
C ALA A 441 -1.05 20.64 -2.86
N ILE A 442 -1.44 20.78 -4.12
CA ILE A 442 -1.45 22.03 -4.89
C ILE A 442 -2.78 22.11 -5.67
N PRO A 443 -3.88 22.61 -5.06
CA PRO A 443 -5.20 22.61 -5.70
C PRO A 443 -5.29 23.32 -7.05
N SER A 444 -4.42 24.29 -7.31
CA SER A 444 -4.30 24.99 -8.61
C SER A 444 -3.51 24.24 -9.67
N GLN A 445 -2.89 23.09 -9.35
CA GLN A 445 -2.07 22.34 -10.29
C GLN A 445 -2.90 21.81 -11.48
N SER A 446 -2.40 22.03 -12.68
CA SER A 446 -2.85 21.41 -13.92
C SER A 446 -2.00 20.17 -14.20
N ALA A 447 -2.57 19.13 -14.80
CA ALA A 447 -1.80 18.02 -15.38
C ALA A 447 -0.97 18.47 -16.59
N TYR A 448 -1.25 19.64 -17.18
CA TYR A 448 -0.68 20.11 -18.45
C TYR A 448 -0.05 21.51 -18.37
N SER A 449 0.99 21.75 -19.18
CA SER A 449 1.55 23.08 -19.46
C SER A 449 0.90 23.80 -20.66
N ASP A 450 0.31 23.03 -21.58
CA ASP A 450 -0.45 23.48 -22.74
C ASP A 450 -1.63 22.51 -22.99
N ASN A 451 -2.16 22.40 -24.21
CA ASN A 451 -3.28 21.48 -24.49
C ASN A 451 -2.85 20.00 -24.63
N TRP A 452 -1.56 19.68 -24.48
CA TRP A 452 -1.00 18.35 -24.80
C TRP A 452 0.11 17.87 -23.86
N HIS A 453 1.09 18.70 -23.55
CA HIS A 453 2.27 18.33 -22.78
C HIS A 453 1.97 18.35 -21.28
N MET A 454 2.53 17.37 -20.56
CA MET A 454 2.41 17.32 -19.12
C MET A 454 3.04 18.56 -18.48
N HIS A 455 2.48 19.03 -17.38
CA HIS A 455 3.02 20.16 -16.65
C HIS A 455 4.40 19.81 -16.08
N GLY A 456 5.37 20.73 -16.12
CA GLY A 456 6.76 20.45 -15.68
C GLY A 456 6.89 19.96 -14.22
N ASN A 457 5.92 20.30 -13.36
CA ASN A 457 5.78 19.72 -12.01
C ASN A 457 5.46 18.21 -12.02
N LEU A 458 4.57 17.76 -12.92
CA LEU A 458 4.26 16.35 -13.11
C LEU A 458 5.43 15.60 -13.76
N ASP A 459 6.19 16.23 -14.67
CA ASP A 459 7.46 15.68 -15.16
C ASP A 459 8.48 15.52 -14.04
N LYS A 460 8.64 16.53 -13.16
CA LYS A 460 9.55 16.47 -11.99
C LYS A 460 9.14 15.41 -10.97
N ALA A 461 7.84 15.27 -10.69
CA ALA A 461 7.32 14.19 -9.84
C ALA A 461 7.56 12.80 -10.46
N THR A 462 7.32 12.66 -11.76
CA THR A 462 7.59 11.43 -12.53
C THR A 462 9.07 11.06 -12.53
N ALA A 463 9.95 12.05 -12.70
CA ALA A 463 11.39 11.89 -12.65
C ALA A 463 11.91 11.50 -11.26
N ALA A 464 11.40 12.13 -10.19
CA ALA A 464 11.77 11.79 -8.82
C ALA A 464 11.28 10.38 -8.43
N TYR A 465 10.09 10.00 -8.91
CA TYR A 465 9.59 8.63 -8.84
C TYR A 465 10.57 7.66 -9.52
N MET A 466 10.88 7.87 -10.80
CA MET A 466 11.81 7.02 -11.55
C MET A 466 13.21 6.94 -10.92
N TYR A 467 13.79 8.06 -10.48
CA TYR A 467 15.10 8.09 -9.83
C TYR A 467 15.15 7.22 -8.56
N THR A 468 14.11 7.30 -7.73
CA THR A 468 13.97 6.49 -6.51
C THR A 468 13.81 5.01 -6.84
N MET A 469 12.96 4.70 -7.83
CA MET A 469 12.76 3.33 -8.32
C MET A 469 14.04 2.71 -8.88
N LEU A 470 14.82 3.48 -9.63
CA LEU A 470 16.07 3.04 -10.24
C LEU A 470 17.18 2.82 -9.20
N THR A 471 17.32 3.72 -8.22
CA THR A 471 18.53 3.79 -7.39
C THR A 471 18.32 3.53 -5.89
N GLY A 472 17.08 3.46 -5.42
CA GLY A 472 16.72 3.44 -4.00
C GLY A 472 16.90 4.77 -3.25
N ASN A 473 17.49 5.79 -3.89
CA ASN A 473 17.93 7.01 -3.21
C ASN A 473 16.91 8.16 -3.27
N CYS A 474 17.04 9.07 -2.30
CA CYS A 474 16.35 10.37 -2.26
C CYS A 474 17.37 11.49 -2.54
N VAL A 475 16.98 12.50 -3.31
CA VAL A 475 17.80 13.73 -3.55
C VAL A 475 16.98 14.99 -3.32
N LEU A 476 16.05 14.90 -2.36
CA LEU A 476 15.22 16.01 -1.93
C LEU A 476 16.07 16.98 -1.10
N GLY A 477 16.12 18.25 -1.50
CA GLY A 477 16.75 19.31 -0.71
C GLY A 477 15.82 19.84 0.38
N SER A 478 16.25 20.87 1.11
CA SER A 478 15.43 21.54 2.14
C SER A 478 14.11 22.11 1.58
N GLU A 479 13.03 22.07 2.38
CA GLU A 479 11.75 22.70 2.01
C GLU A 479 11.91 24.23 1.85
N PRO A 480 11.49 24.83 0.73
CA PRO A 480 11.47 26.27 0.57
C PRO A 480 10.49 26.93 1.54
N THR A 481 10.89 28.07 2.13
CA THR A 481 10.12 28.77 3.18
C THR A 481 8.78 29.34 2.68
N ASP A 482 8.75 29.92 1.49
CA ASP A 482 7.51 30.38 0.85
C ASP A 482 6.76 29.20 0.20
N LYS A 483 5.74 28.71 0.91
CA LYS A 483 4.89 27.59 0.47
C LYS A 483 3.95 27.91 -0.70
N ASN A 484 3.94 29.14 -1.22
CA ASN A 484 3.19 29.51 -2.42
C ASN A 484 4.09 29.66 -3.67
N SER A 485 5.41 29.75 -3.47
CA SER A 485 6.41 29.94 -4.52
C SER A 485 6.42 28.80 -5.55
N ASN A 486 6.92 29.10 -6.75
CA ASN A 486 7.20 28.05 -7.74
C ASN A 486 8.28 27.08 -7.24
N ASN A 487 9.28 27.56 -6.49
CA ASN A 487 10.31 26.72 -5.88
C ASN A 487 9.71 25.67 -4.94
N TRP A 488 8.74 26.06 -4.10
CA TRP A 488 8.04 25.12 -3.23
C TRP A 488 7.18 24.12 -4.01
N LYS A 489 6.47 24.57 -5.06
CA LYS A 489 5.70 23.64 -5.93
C LYS A 489 6.60 22.61 -6.59
N GLU A 490 7.79 23.01 -7.06
CA GLU A 490 8.78 22.08 -7.62
C GLU A 490 9.35 21.12 -6.57
N TRP A 491 9.65 21.61 -5.37
CA TRP A 491 10.10 20.80 -4.24
C TRP A 491 9.03 19.78 -3.82
N MET A 492 7.78 20.22 -3.66
CA MET A 492 6.65 19.36 -3.32
C MET A 492 6.41 18.30 -4.39
N SER A 493 6.59 18.66 -5.67
CA SER A 493 6.52 17.70 -6.77
C SER A 493 7.58 16.62 -6.67
N GLN A 494 8.83 17.02 -6.38
CA GLN A 494 9.93 16.10 -6.16
C GLN A 494 9.66 15.18 -4.95
N LYS A 495 9.18 15.76 -3.83
CA LYS A 495 8.81 15.02 -2.62
C LYS A 495 7.73 13.97 -2.89
N ILE A 496 6.64 14.34 -3.56
CA ILE A 496 5.56 13.43 -3.95
C ILE A 496 6.10 12.28 -4.81
N GLY A 497 6.98 12.56 -5.76
CA GLY A 497 7.63 11.52 -6.57
C GLY A 497 8.45 10.52 -5.74
N HIS A 498 9.35 11.03 -4.89
CA HIS A 498 10.15 10.19 -3.99
C HIS A 498 9.30 9.36 -3.02
N GLU A 499 8.36 10.00 -2.31
CA GLU A 499 7.49 9.28 -1.35
C GLU A 499 6.59 8.24 -2.03
N THR A 500 6.08 8.53 -3.23
CA THR A 500 5.24 7.58 -3.98
C THR A 500 6.05 6.35 -4.39
N ALA A 501 7.28 6.53 -4.90
CA ALA A 501 8.16 5.42 -5.21
C ALA A 501 8.51 4.61 -3.96
N TYR A 502 8.84 5.29 -2.86
CA TYR A 502 9.22 4.60 -1.64
C TYR A 502 8.07 3.77 -1.04
N ARG A 503 6.85 4.33 -0.96
CA ARG A 503 5.67 3.59 -0.51
C ARG A 503 5.34 2.41 -1.43
N LEU A 504 5.37 2.60 -2.75
CA LEU A 504 5.03 1.53 -3.70
C LEU A 504 6.08 0.39 -3.75
N ALA A 505 7.37 0.69 -3.54
CA ALA A 505 8.45 -0.30 -3.60
C ALA A 505 8.71 -0.98 -2.24
N PHE A 506 8.62 -0.25 -1.13
CA PHE A 506 9.03 -0.71 0.20
C PHE A 506 7.88 -0.84 1.20
N PHE A 507 6.64 -0.48 0.84
CA PHE A 507 5.41 -0.63 1.65
C PHE A 507 5.34 0.18 2.96
N LYS A 508 6.45 0.84 3.34
CA LYS A 508 6.62 1.59 4.59
C LYS A 508 6.17 3.04 4.46
N GLY A 509 6.01 3.69 5.62
CA GLY A 509 5.84 5.14 5.74
C GLY A 509 7.02 5.95 5.18
N ILE A 510 6.99 7.28 5.38
CA ILE A 510 7.95 8.23 4.79
C ILE A 510 9.39 7.85 5.14
N ASN A 511 10.23 7.65 4.12
CA ASN A 511 11.66 7.40 4.24
C ASN A 511 12.32 8.50 5.11
N SER A 512 13.06 8.10 6.15
CA SER A 512 13.82 9.03 7.00
C SER A 512 14.82 9.88 6.21
N ASN A 513 15.28 9.38 5.06
CA ASN A 513 16.24 10.04 4.18
C ASN A 513 15.56 10.99 3.17
N CYS A 514 14.23 11.16 3.25
CA CYS A 514 13.45 12.16 2.50
C CYS A 514 12.75 13.17 3.44
N LYS A 515 13.31 13.42 4.63
CA LYS A 515 12.80 14.40 5.61
C LYS A 515 13.49 15.75 5.45
#